data_AF-A0A3D5NQX0-F1
#
_entry.id   AF-A0A3D5NQX0-F1
#
_cell.length_a   1.000
_cell.length_b   1.000
_cell.length_c   1.000
_cell.angle_alpha   90.00
_cell.angle_beta   90.00
_cell.angle_gamma   90.00
#
_symmetry.space_group_name_H-M   'P 1'
#
loop_
_entity.id
_entity.type
_entity.pdbx_description
1 polymer ?
#
loop_
_entity_poly.entity_id
_entity_poly.type
_entity_poly.pdbx_seq_one_letter_code
_entity_poly.pdbx_strand_id
1 'polypeptide(L)' 'MKCLLCHKENEEIEVKDVRGIICCSEFHVNFDSLRPKVKRAIVDDNRFWKKLENEINKYPPNGNPQQIE' A
#
# COMPACT_ATOMS: atom_id res chain seq x y z
N MET A 1 -6.26 20.92 -0.90
CA MET A 1 -7.27 19.95 -0.37
C MET A 1 -7.02 19.76 1.13
N LYS A 2 -8.03 19.56 1.98
CA LYS A 2 -7.83 19.30 3.42
C LYS A 2 -7.78 17.80 3.71
N CYS A 3 -6.92 17.41 4.65
CA CYS A 3 -6.76 16.02 5.07
C CYS A 3 -7.98 15.55 5.88
N LEU A 4 -8.55 14.39 5.54
CA LEU A 4 -9.75 13.88 6.22
C LEU A 4 -9.49 13.41 7.65
N LEU A 5 -8.23 13.11 8.00
CA LEU A 5 -7.83 12.63 9.32
C LEU A 5 -7.45 13.75 10.29
N CYS A 6 -6.54 14.64 9.91
CA CYS A 6 -6.09 15.73 10.80
C CYS A 6 -6.74 17.10 10.51
N HIS A 7 -7.59 17.21 9.49
CA HIS A 7 -8.31 18.42 9.08
C HIS A 7 -7.43 19.64 8.70
N LYS A 8 -6.11 19.47 8.64
CA LYS A 8 -5.16 20.49 8.18
C LYS A 8 -5.13 20.56 6.65
N GLU A 9 -4.61 21.67 6.12
CA GLU A 9 -4.32 21.76 4.70
C GLU A 9 -3.20 20.81 4.32
N ASN A 10 -3.36 20.14 3.18
CA ASN A 10 -2.33 19.29 2.61
C ASN A 10 -1.26 20.17 1.98
N GLU A 11 0.00 19.92 2.31
CA GLU A 11 1.14 20.53 1.64
C GLU A 11 1.60 19.59 0.51
N GLU A 12 1.41 20.02 -0.73
CA GLU A 12 1.94 19.31 -1.91
C GLU A 12 3.43 19.59 -2.05
N ILE A 13 4.21 18.53 -2.26
CA ILE A 13 5.65 18.64 -2.49
C ILE A 13 6.05 17.80 -3.71
N GLU A 14 7.05 18.30 -4.44
CA GLU A 14 7.67 17.59 -5.56
C GLU A 14 9.17 17.47 -5.33
N VAL A 15 9.67 16.24 -5.29
CA VAL A 15 11.08 15.93 -5.07
C VAL A 15 11.56 15.02 -6.19
N LYS A 16 12.43 15.53 -7.07
CA LYS A 16 13.01 14.75 -8.19
C LYS A 16 11.93 14.03 -9.03
N ASP A 17 10.92 14.80 -9.45
CA ASP A 17 9.76 14.34 -10.24
C ASP A 17 8.79 13.40 -9.51
N VAL A 18 8.99 13.18 -8.20
CA VAL A 18 8.07 12.43 -7.35
C VAL A 18 7.17 13.42 -6.63
N ARG A 19 5.86 13.29 -6.82
CA ARG A 19 4.85 14.14 -6.19
C ARG A 19 4.29 13.44 -4.97
N GLY A 20 4.06 14.20 -3.91
CA GLY A 20 3.44 13.69 -2.70
C GLY A 20 2.80 14.79 -1.88
N ILE A 21 2.17 14.37 -0.79
CA ILE A 21 1.52 15.22 0.19
C ILE A 21 2.15 14.93 1.54
N ILE A 22 2.52 15.96 2.28
CA ILE A 22 2.82 15.84 3.70
C ILE A 22 1.52 16.11 4.47
N CYS A 23 1.02 15.12 5.20
CA CYS A 23 -0.13 15.26 6.09
C CYS A 23 0.06 14.34 7.32
N CYS A 24 -0.50 14.68 8.48
CA CYS A 24 -0.51 13.81 9.66
C CYS A 24 0.89 13.39 10.15
N SER A 25 1.93 14.20 9.90
CA SER A 25 3.34 13.85 10.15
C SER A 25 3.85 12.67 9.30
N GLU A 26 3.13 12.32 8.25
CA GLU A 26 3.49 11.30 7.26
C GLU A 26 3.69 11.93 5.88
N PHE A 27 4.51 11.27 5.07
CA PHE A 27 4.71 11.62 3.67
C PHE A 27 4.00 10.60 2.79
N HIS A 28 2.95 11.05 2.11
CA HIS A 28 2.16 10.24 1.19
C HIS A 28 2.63 10.51 -0.23
N VAL A 29 3.17 9.48 -0.90
CA VAL A 29 3.64 9.61 -2.28
C VAL A 29 2.51 9.29 -3.25
N ASN A 30 2.34 10.11 -4.29
CA ASN A 30 1.47 9.78 -5.41
C ASN A 30 2.12 8.64 -6.22
N PHE A 31 1.47 7.48 -6.23
CA PHE A 31 1.94 6.29 -6.93
C PHE A 31 2.23 6.54 -8.41
N ASP A 32 1.43 7.37 -9.10
CA ASP A 32 1.58 7.62 -10.53
C ASP A 32 2.88 8.37 -10.86
N SER A 33 3.33 9.22 -9.95
CA SER A 33 4.59 9.97 -10.07
C SER A 33 5.84 9.10 -9.92
N LEU A 34 5.70 7.86 -9.43
CA LEU A 34 6.83 6.95 -9.29
C LEU A 34 7.33 6.42 -10.63
N ARG A 35 8.63 6.13 -10.70
CA ARG A 35 9.25 5.47 -11.86
C ARG A 35 8.63 4.08 -12.08
N PRO A 36 8.44 3.62 -13.33
CA PRO A 36 7.81 2.32 -13.63
C PRO A 36 8.47 1.10 -12.96
N LYS A 37 9.79 1.13 -12.73
CA LYS A 37 10.51 0.06 -12.03
C LYS A 37 10.13 -0.01 -10.54
N VAL A 38 9.93 1.13 -9.89
CA VAL A 38 9.51 1.23 -8.48
C VAL A 38 8.06 0.78 -8.34
N LYS A 39 7.18 1.22 -9.25
CA LYS A 39 5.78 0.78 -9.30
C LYS A 39 5.65 -0.74 -9.38
N ARG A 40 6.42 -1.39 -10.26
CA ARG A 40 6.45 -2.86 -10.38
C ARG A 40 6.89 -3.55 -9.09
N ALA A 41 7.96 -3.07 -8.47
CA ALA A 41 8.45 -3.66 -7.21
C ALA A 41 7.39 -3.59 -6.09
N ILE A 42 6.68 -2.47 -5.94
CA ILE A 42 5.59 -2.31 -4.95
C ILE A 42 4.43 -3.26 -5.24
N VAL A 43 4.02 -3.39 -6.51
CA VAL A 43 2.94 -4.30 -6.91
C VAL A 43 3.33 -5.75 -6.68
N ASP A 44 4.57 -6.13 -7.00
CA ASP A 44 5.07 -7.48 -6.80
C ASP A 44 5.17 -7.84 -5.31
N ASP A 45 5.61 -6.92 -4.46
CA ASP A 45 5.64 -7.10 -3.00
C ASP A 45 4.21 -7.27 -2.43
N ASN A 46 3.28 -6.39 -2.80
CA ASN A 46 1.86 -6.54 -2.43
C ASN A 46 1.27 -7.88 -2.90
N ARG A 47 1.65 -8.34 -4.10
CA ARG A 47 1.22 -9.63 -4.63
C ARG A 47 1.80 -10.79 -3.82
N PHE A 48 3.05 -10.68 -3.36
CA PHE A 48 3.68 -11.67 -2.50
C PHE A 48 2.94 -11.79 -1.17
N TRP A 49 2.73 -10.67 -0.46
CA TRP A 49 2.04 -10.66 0.83
C TRP A 49 0.60 -11.18 0.73
N LYS A 50 -0.13 -10.80 -0.33
CA LYS A 50 -1.49 -11.30 -0.57
C LYS A 50 -1.52 -12.81 -0.83
N LYS A 51 -0.51 -13.35 -1.52
CA LYS A 51 -0.39 -14.82 -1.70
C LYS A 51 -0.10 -15.50 -0.37
N LEU A 52 0.82 -14.94 0.42
CA LEU A 52 1.16 -15.50 1.73
C LEU A 52 -0.05 -15.52 2.67
N GLU A 53 -0.80 -14.42 2.74
CA GLU A 53 -2.05 -14.34 3.51
C GLU A 53 -3.07 -15.40 3.07
N ASN A 54 -3.25 -15.58 1.76
CA ASN A 54 -4.12 -16.64 1.24
C ASN A 54 -3.65 -18.05 1.63
N GLU A 55 -2.35 -18.33 1.59
CA GLU A 55 -1.80 -19.62 2.01
C GLU A 55 -1.97 -19.85 3.52
N ILE A 56 -1.75 -18.82 4.34
CA ILE A 56 -2.01 -18.90 5.80
C ILE A 56 -3.50 -19.17 6.06
N ASN A 57 -4.40 -18.50 5.35
CA ASN A 57 -5.85 -18.67 5.51
C ASN A 57 -6.34 -20.06 5.04
N LYS A 58 -5.62 -20.74 4.15
CA LYS A 58 -5.91 -22.14 3.79
C LYS A 58 -5.58 -23.12 4.92
N TYR A 59 -4.63 -22.78 5.79
CA TYR A 59 -4.18 -23.61 6.90
C TYR A 59 -4.30 -22.86 8.23
N PRO A 60 -5.54 -22.52 8.66
CA PRO A 60 -5.73 -21.83 9.92
C PRO A 60 -5.17 -22.68 11.08
N PRO A 61 -4.56 -22.06 12.10
CA PRO A 61 -3.85 -22.76 13.18
C PRO A 61 -4.72 -23.69 14.04
N ASN A 62 -6.04 -23.63 13.86
CA ASN A 62 -6.99 -24.59 14.43
C ASN A 62 -7.55 -25.44 13.28
N GLY A 63 -6.98 -26.64 13.12
CA GLY A 63 -7.24 -27.52 11.99
C GLY A 63 -8.72 -27.75 11.69
N ASN A 64 -9.15 -27.27 10.54
CA ASN A 64 -9.97 -28.06 9.62
C ASN A 64 -9.72 -27.50 8.22
N PRO A 65 -9.14 -28.28 7.29
CA PRO A 65 -9.10 -27.86 5.90
C PRO A 65 -10.54 -27.65 5.45
N GLN A 66 -10.87 -26.44 5.01
CA GLN A 66 -12.14 -26.21 4.31
C GLN A 66 -12.13 -27.14 3.10
N GLN A 67 -13.01 -28.15 3.14
CA GLN A 67 -13.24 -29.05 2.02
C GLN A 67 -13.71 -28.18 0.86
N ILE A 68 -12.83 -28.04 -0.14
CA ILE A 68 -13.18 -27.42 -1.41
C ILE A 68 -13.99 -28.50 -2.16
N GLU A 69 -15.30 -28.30 -2.27
CA GLU A 69 -16.15 -28.96 -3.27
C GLU A 69 -15.85 -28.40 -4.68
#